data_AF-A0A0M9FUL7-F1
#
_entry.id   AF-A0A0M9FUL7-F1
#
_cell.length_a   1.000
_cell.length_b   1.000
_cell.length_c   1.000
_cell.angle_alpha   90.00
_cell.angle_beta   90.00
_cell.angle_gamma   90.00
#
_symmetry.space_group_name_H-M   'P 1'
#
loop_
_entity.id
_entity.type
_entity.pdbx_description
1 polymer ?
#
loop_
_entity_poly.entity_id
_entity_poly.type
_entity_poly.pdbx_seq_one_letter_code
_entity_poly.pdbx_strand_id
1 'polypeptide(L)'
;MLRFTSARFASKVTAGNAKNQAGSPRKKAKIFHVIPGTPVTPIEKLKEQRRRFGQDRYSRQPEYRPGRNVRMDPNTFTLYATTKGVMTIRTSRINPSYKWLDVEPDIQKVSRSQQMRAALAARGKASMMVRANPHYAAELDHIEEPHWRERVMTVPKATERFQDPNLLSRGLVPSLHPLSRYTYE
;
A
#
# COMPACT_ATOMS: atom_id res chain seq x y z
N MET A 1 -33.19 2.60 -82.83
CA MET A 1 -32.92 1.40 -82.01
C MET A 1 -31.74 1.69 -81.09
N LEU A 2 -32.01 2.14 -79.86
CA LEU A 2 -31.00 2.50 -78.86
C LEU A 2 -31.00 1.45 -77.74
N ARG A 3 -29.78 1.07 -77.38
CA ARG A 3 -29.40 -0.15 -76.66
C ARG A 3 -29.70 -0.05 -75.15
N PHE A 4 -30.02 -1.22 -74.60
CA PHE A 4 -30.27 -1.59 -73.21
C PHE A 4 -29.56 -0.75 -72.14
N THR A 5 -30.37 -0.26 -71.18
CA THR A 5 -29.94 0.32 -69.91
C THR A 5 -29.31 -0.74 -69.00
N SER A 6 -28.10 -0.50 -68.50
CA SER A 6 -27.54 -1.26 -67.37
C SER A 6 -27.57 -0.38 -66.12
N ALA A 7 -28.34 -0.83 -65.12
CA ALA A 7 -28.40 -0.20 -63.81
C ALA A 7 -27.04 -0.35 -63.09
N ARG A 8 -26.38 0.77 -62.80
CA ARG A 8 -25.23 0.80 -61.90
C ARG A 8 -25.65 1.38 -60.56
N PHE A 9 -26.08 0.51 -59.66
CA PHE A 9 -26.18 0.82 -58.24
C PHE A 9 -24.77 0.80 -57.64
N ALA A 10 -24.23 1.98 -57.30
CA ALA A 10 -23.07 2.07 -56.43
C ALA A 10 -23.58 2.07 -54.98
N SER A 11 -23.34 0.96 -54.27
CA SER A 11 -23.58 0.82 -52.84
C SER A 11 -22.27 0.96 -52.06
N LYS A 12 -22.37 1.49 -50.84
CA LYS A 12 -21.35 1.63 -49.78
C LYS A 12 -20.28 2.71 -50.06
N VAL A 13 -19.89 3.56 -49.10
CA VAL A 13 -19.45 3.23 -47.75
C VAL A 13 -19.79 4.39 -46.78
N THR A 14 -20.32 4.01 -45.62
CA THR A 14 -20.51 4.84 -44.42
C THR A 14 -19.22 5.51 -43.97
N ALA A 15 -19.15 6.84 -44.01
CA ALA A 15 -18.11 7.61 -43.33
C ALA A 15 -18.46 7.73 -41.83
N GLY A 16 -18.38 6.62 -41.09
CA GLY A 16 -18.36 6.65 -39.64
C GLY A 16 -16.97 7.06 -39.16
N ASN A 17 -16.77 8.35 -38.86
CA ASN A 17 -15.51 8.83 -38.32
C ASN A 17 -15.33 8.28 -36.90
N ALA A 18 -14.48 7.28 -36.70
CA ALA A 18 -14.23 6.69 -35.40
C ALA A 18 -13.48 7.69 -34.51
N LYS A 19 -14.23 8.41 -33.66
CA LYS A 19 -13.74 9.41 -32.67
C LYS A 19 -12.80 8.84 -31.57
N ASN A 20 -12.28 7.62 -31.72
CA ASN A 20 -11.54 6.90 -30.70
C ASN A 20 -10.05 6.70 -31.03
N GLN A 21 -9.44 7.59 -31.83
CA GLN A 21 -8.02 7.50 -32.18
C GLN A 21 -7.06 8.13 -31.14
N ALA A 22 -7.57 8.66 -30.03
CA ALA A 22 -6.73 9.18 -28.95
C ALA A 22 -6.14 8.05 -28.10
N GLY A 23 -5.06 7.44 -28.58
CA GLY A 23 -4.24 6.55 -27.75
C GLY A 23 -3.51 7.35 -26.68
N SER A 24 -3.64 6.96 -25.40
CA SER A 24 -2.79 7.54 -24.36
C SER A 24 -1.33 7.08 -24.55
N PRO A 25 -0.32 7.93 -24.32
CA PRO A 25 1.07 7.52 -24.35
C PRO A 25 1.30 6.27 -23.50
N ARG A 26 2.12 5.32 -23.99
CA ARG A 26 2.46 4.10 -23.22
C ARG A 26 3.04 4.51 -21.87
N LYS A 27 2.31 4.19 -20.81
CA LYS A 27 2.71 4.54 -19.44
C LYS A 27 3.87 3.61 -19.02
N LYS A 28 5.03 4.17 -18.63
CA LYS A 28 6.19 3.40 -18.13
C LYS A 28 5.81 2.47 -16.98
N ALA A 29 6.19 1.19 -17.03
CA ALA A 29 5.91 0.25 -15.94
C ALA A 29 6.61 0.69 -14.65
N LYS A 30 5.87 0.73 -13.53
CA LYS A 30 6.40 1.12 -12.22
C LYS A 30 6.40 -0.11 -11.30
N ILE A 31 7.53 -0.80 -11.27
CA ILE A 31 7.69 -2.10 -10.61
C ILE A 31 8.49 -1.98 -9.30
N PHE A 32 8.57 -3.08 -8.56
CA PHE A 32 9.59 -3.21 -7.53
C PHE A 32 10.95 -3.35 -8.21
N HIS A 33 11.96 -2.69 -7.65
CA HIS A 33 13.35 -2.85 -8.10
C HIS A 33 14.09 -3.93 -7.30
N VAL A 34 13.50 -4.36 -6.18
CA VAL A 34 14.04 -5.36 -5.26
C VAL A 34 12.98 -6.43 -4.97
N ILE A 35 13.43 -7.64 -4.64
CA ILE A 35 12.53 -8.73 -4.28
C ILE A 35 12.09 -8.56 -2.81
N PRO A 36 10.79 -8.54 -2.48
CA PRO A 36 10.34 -8.53 -1.10
C PRO A 36 10.89 -9.73 -0.32
N GLY A 37 11.41 -9.48 0.88
CA GLY A 37 12.05 -10.49 1.72
C GLY A 37 13.56 -10.65 1.50
N THR A 38 14.17 -9.92 0.56
CA THR A 38 15.63 -9.93 0.37
C THR A 38 16.31 -8.74 1.05
N PRO A 39 17.60 -8.87 1.41
CA PRO A 39 18.40 -7.74 1.83
C PRO A 39 18.50 -6.67 0.73
N VAL A 40 18.48 -5.41 1.14
CA VAL A 40 18.61 -4.22 0.29
C VAL A 40 19.68 -3.29 0.84
N THR A 41 20.28 -2.50 -0.03
CA THR A 41 21.28 -1.49 0.31
C THR A 41 20.64 -0.14 0.62
N PRO A 42 21.27 0.73 1.42
CA PRO A 42 20.80 2.10 1.61
C PRO A 42 20.73 2.83 0.26
N ILE A 43 19.79 3.76 0.10
CA ILE A 43 19.60 4.58 -1.11
C ILE A 43 19.09 3.79 -2.33
N GLU A 44 19.04 2.46 -2.26
CA GLU A 44 18.43 1.62 -3.29
C GLU A 44 16.93 1.94 -3.43
N LYS A 45 16.47 2.02 -4.70
CA LYS A 45 15.05 2.15 -5.00
C LYS A 45 14.36 0.86 -4.58
N LEU A 46 13.31 0.97 -3.77
CA LEU A 46 12.46 -0.16 -3.43
C LEU A 46 11.31 -0.29 -4.41
N LYS A 47 10.52 0.78 -4.54
CA LYS A 47 9.29 0.80 -5.34
C LYS A 47 9.04 2.17 -5.94
N GLU A 48 8.89 2.20 -7.27
CA GLU A 48 8.33 3.37 -7.96
C GLU A 48 6.80 3.30 -7.97
N GLN A 49 6.13 4.44 -7.73
CA GLN A 49 4.67 4.50 -7.63
C GLN A 49 4.06 5.53 -8.56
N ARG A 50 2.81 5.29 -8.96
CA ARG A 50 2.03 6.29 -9.69
C ARG A 50 1.26 7.14 -8.70
N ARG A 51 1.26 8.45 -8.93
CA ARG A 51 0.33 9.36 -8.27
C ARG A 51 -1.09 8.93 -8.60
N ARG A 52 -1.92 8.77 -7.57
CA ARG A 52 -3.35 8.54 -7.72
C ARG A 52 -4.05 9.89 -7.78
N PHE A 53 -4.99 10.01 -8.70
CA PHE A 53 -5.85 11.18 -8.83
C PHE A 53 -7.26 10.74 -8.48
N GLY A 54 -7.91 11.46 -7.60
CA GLY A 54 -9.28 11.20 -7.16
C GLY A 54 -9.78 12.40 -6.35
N GLN A 55 -11.10 12.51 -6.19
CA GLN A 55 -11.71 13.62 -5.48
C GLN A 55 -11.40 13.57 -3.98
N ASP A 56 -11.43 12.37 -3.38
CA ASP A 56 -11.19 12.18 -1.95
C ASP A 56 -9.71 12.13 -1.59
N ARG A 57 -9.35 12.72 -0.44
CA ARG A 57 -7.97 12.68 0.09
C ARG A 57 -7.42 11.26 0.20
N TYR A 58 -8.24 10.29 0.62
CA TYR A 58 -7.83 8.90 0.76
C TYR A 58 -7.59 8.22 -0.59
N SER A 59 -8.42 8.50 -1.59
CA SER A 59 -8.24 7.96 -2.95
C SER A 59 -6.92 8.39 -3.60
N ARG A 60 -6.37 9.53 -3.17
CA ARG A 60 -5.08 10.09 -3.62
C ARG A 60 -3.87 9.51 -2.89
N GLN A 61 -4.07 8.73 -1.83
CA GLN A 61 -2.96 8.17 -1.06
C GLN A 61 -2.21 7.11 -1.88
N PRO A 62 -0.86 7.02 -1.73
CA PRO A 62 -0.08 6.01 -2.42
C PRO A 62 -0.43 4.60 -1.92
N GLU A 63 -0.17 3.60 -2.77
CA GLU A 63 -0.41 2.19 -2.45
C GLU A 63 0.56 1.70 -1.37
N TYR A 64 1.84 2.07 -1.51
CA TYR A 64 2.89 1.77 -0.55
C TYR A 64 3.32 3.07 0.13
N ARG A 65 3.31 3.06 1.45
CA ARG A 65 3.78 4.17 2.29
C ARG A 65 5.17 3.86 2.87
N PRO A 66 5.94 4.90 3.22
CA PRO A 66 7.18 4.70 3.95
C PRO A 66 6.84 4.12 5.33
N GLY A 67 7.39 2.95 5.62
CA GLY A 67 7.39 2.35 6.94
C GLY A 67 8.71 2.62 7.67
N ARG A 68 9.10 1.70 8.56
CA ARG A 68 10.34 1.79 9.32
C ARG A 68 11.55 1.70 8.39
N ASN A 69 12.51 2.61 8.57
CA ASN A 69 13.75 2.69 7.79
C ASN A 69 13.54 2.80 6.26
N VAL A 70 12.45 3.45 5.86
CA VAL A 70 12.14 3.76 4.46
C VAL A 70 11.82 5.24 4.34
N ARG A 71 12.38 5.89 3.32
CA ARG A 71 12.03 7.26 2.94
C ARG A 71 11.26 7.27 1.63
N MET A 72 10.32 8.19 1.50
CA MET A 72 9.58 8.42 0.26
C MET A 72 9.99 9.76 -0.33
N ASP A 73 10.34 9.78 -1.61
CA ASP A 73 10.46 11.04 -2.34
C ASP A 73 9.05 11.62 -2.61
N PRO A 74 8.70 12.80 -2.06
CA PRO A 74 7.38 13.39 -2.22
C PRO A 74 7.03 13.73 -3.67
N ASN A 75 8.05 13.96 -4.52
CA ASN A 75 7.82 14.30 -5.92
C ASN A 75 7.51 13.05 -6.74
N THR A 76 8.35 12.02 -6.68
CA THR A 76 8.18 10.83 -7.51
C THR A 76 7.33 9.73 -6.88
N PHE A 77 7.03 9.81 -5.59
CA PHE A 77 6.47 8.73 -4.75
C PHE A 77 7.31 7.45 -4.78
N THR A 78 8.60 7.58 -5.09
CA THR A 78 9.56 6.48 -5.06
C THR A 78 9.99 6.22 -3.62
N LEU A 79 9.96 4.96 -3.21
CA LEU A 79 10.42 4.51 -1.90
C LEU A 79 11.88 4.10 -1.98
N TYR A 80 12.66 4.52 -0.99
CA TYR A 80 14.08 4.20 -0.86
C TYR A 80 14.36 3.65 0.53
N ALA A 81 15.26 2.67 0.63
CA ALA A 81 15.77 2.22 1.93
C ALA A 81 16.65 3.31 2.56
N THR A 82 16.48 3.57 3.86
CA THR A 82 17.39 4.45 4.61
C THR A 82 18.56 3.67 5.21
N THR A 83 18.35 2.38 5.53
CA THR A 83 19.36 1.51 6.11
C THR A 83 19.55 0.24 5.28
N LYS A 84 20.70 -0.41 5.41
CA LYS A 84 20.92 -1.76 4.89
C LYS A 84 20.08 -2.73 5.73
N GLY A 85 19.32 -3.61 5.10
CA GLY A 85 18.42 -4.50 5.85
C GLY A 85 17.51 -5.33 4.95
N VAL A 86 16.63 -6.13 5.53
CA VAL A 86 15.66 -6.94 4.77
C VAL A 86 14.36 -6.16 4.59
N MET A 87 13.91 -6.00 3.35
CA MET A 87 12.63 -5.33 3.05
C MET A 87 11.45 -6.29 3.29
N THR A 88 10.42 -5.82 4.00
CA THR A 88 9.16 -6.53 4.21
C THR A 88 7.97 -5.64 3.84
N ILE A 89 6.83 -6.28 3.57
CA ILE A 89 5.57 -5.58 3.26
C ILE A 89 4.62 -5.79 4.42
N ARG A 90 4.16 -4.68 5.01
CA ARG A 90 3.10 -4.68 6.02
C ARG A 90 1.80 -4.20 5.39
N THR A 91 0.73 -4.95 5.58
CA THR A 91 -0.62 -4.61 5.11
C THR A 91 -1.40 -3.93 6.22
N SER A 92 -2.18 -2.91 5.90
CA SER A 92 -3.10 -2.31 6.87
C SER A 92 -4.14 -3.31 7.32
N ARG A 93 -4.35 -3.35 8.64
CA ARG A 93 -5.43 -4.10 9.27
C ARG A 93 -6.80 -3.54 8.89
N ILE A 94 -6.91 -2.23 8.73
CA ILE A 94 -8.16 -1.52 8.39
C ILE A 94 -8.54 -1.75 6.92
N ASN A 95 -7.59 -1.61 6.00
CA ASN A 95 -7.84 -1.80 4.57
C ASN A 95 -6.63 -2.41 3.85
N PRO A 96 -6.70 -3.69 3.42
CA PRO A 96 -5.57 -4.42 2.83
C PRO A 96 -4.96 -3.80 1.56
N SER A 97 -5.67 -2.87 0.90
CA SER A 97 -5.15 -2.15 -0.28
C SER A 97 -4.04 -1.15 0.07
N TYR A 98 -3.98 -0.67 1.30
CA TYR A 98 -2.89 0.19 1.78
C TYR A 98 -1.81 -0.64 2.46
N LYS A 99 -0.57 -0.38 2.06
CA LYS A 99 0.59 -1.14 2.52
C LYS A 99 1.71 -0.20 2.94
N TRP A 100 2.62 -0.69 3.78
CA TRP A 100 3.87 -0.05 4.12
C TRP A 100 5.04 -0.94 3.70
N LEU A 101 6.12 -0.32 3.27
CA LEU A 101 7.40 -0.99 3.13
C LEU A 101 8.22 -0.70 4.37
N ASP A 102 8.63 -1.76 5.06
CA ASP A 102 9.48 -1.71 6.24
C ASP A 102 10.84 -2.34 5.88
N VAL A 103 11.94 -1.84 6.46
CA VAL A 103 13.28 -2.43 6.32
C VAL A 103 13.83 -2.79 7.69
N GLU A 104 14.09 -4.07 7.91
CA GLU A 104 14.67 -4.61 9.14
C GLU A 104 16.20 -4.58 9.07
N PRO A 105 16.91 -3.80 9.90
CA PRO A 105 18.37 -3.65 9.80
C PRO A 105 19.14 -4.93 10.13
N ASP A 106 18.62 -5.75 11.06
CA ASP A 106 19.28 -6.99 11.47
C ASP A 106 18.96 -8.12 10.49
N ILE A 107 19.81 -8.23 9.46
CA ILE A 107 19.70 -9.26 8.42
C ILE A 107 19.85 -10.67 9.01
N GLN A 108 20.76 -10.85 9.97
CA GLN A 108 21.04 -12.17 10.54
C GLN A 108 19.87 -12.67 11.37
N LYS A 109 19.20 -11.78 12.12
CA LYS A 109 17.94 -12.10 12.81
C LYS A 109 16.90 -12.65 11.85
N VAL A 110 16.69 -12.02 10.70
CA VAL A 110 15.71 -12.48 9.71
C VAL A 110 16.16 -13.80 9.08
N SER A 111 17.42 -13.88 8.64
CA SER A 111 17.97 -15.06 7.96
C SER A 111 17.90 -16.33 8.83
N ARG A 112 18.42 -16.27 10.07
CA ARG A 112 18.39 -17.42 10.99
C ARG A 112 16.96 -17.85 11.33
N SER A 113 16.05 -16.89 11.48
CA SER A 113 14.65 -17.18 11.80
C SER A 113 13.94 -17.88 10.64
N GLN A 114 14.19 -17.44 9.40
CA GLN A 114 13.66 -18.08 8.20
C GLN A 114 14.22 -19.48 8.00
N GLN A 115 15.54 -19.67 8.14
CA GLN A 115 16.19 -20.98 8.01
C GLN A 115 15.68 -21.97 9.06
N MET A 116 15.61 -21.55 10.33
CA MET A 116 15.08 -22.39 11.41
C MET A 116 13.61 -22.74 11.15
N ARG A 117 12.78 -21.77 10.73
CA ARG A 117 11.37 -22.03 10.42
C ARG A 117 11.20 -22.99 9.25
N ALA A 118 12.01 -22.87 8.20
CA ALA A 118 12.02 -23.81 7.08
C ALA A 118 12.44 -25.21 7.53
N ALA A 119 13.46 -25.33 8.38
CA ALA A 119 13.90 -26.62 8.93
C ALA A 119 12.82 -27.27 9.82
N LEU A 120 12.09 -26.49 10.63
CA LEU A 120 10.97 -26.99 11.42
C LEU A 120 9.79 -27.41 10.54
N ALA A 121 9.50 -26.66 9.47
CA ALA A 121 8.44 -27.00 8.52
C ALA A 121 8.74 -28.31 7.78
N ALA A 122 9.98 -28.49 7.32
CA ALA A 122 10.43 -29.73 6.68
C ALA A 122 10.32 -30.96 7.61
N ARG A 123 10.36 -30.75 8.93
CA ARG A 123 10.19 -31.80 9.95
C ARG A 123 8.74 -31.97 10.42
N GLY A 124 7.78 -31.21 9.88
CA GLY A 124 6.38 -31.21 10.33
C GLY A 124 6.16 -30.66 11.75
N LYS A 125 7.13 -29.90 12.29
CA LYS A 125 7.11 -29.35 13.66
C LYS A 125 6.79 -27.86 13.72
N ALA A 126 6.66 -27.19 12.58
CA ALA A 126 6.34 -25.75 12.55
C ALA A 126 4.83 -25.53 12.67
N SER A 127 4.41 -24.69 13.62
CA SER A 127 3.03 -24.21 13.68
C SER A 127 2.75 -23.19 12.58
N MET A 128 1.57 -23.29 11.96
CA MET A 128 1.05 -22.33 10.97
C MET A 128 0.32 -21.15 11.61
N MET A 129 0.13 -21.17 12.94
CA MET A 129 -0.52 -20.13 13.72
C MET A 129 0.45 -18.98 14.04
N VAL A 130 0.97 -18.33 13.01
CA VAL A 130 1.95 -17.24 13.15
C VAL A 130 1.54 -16.07 12.26
N ARG A 131 1.79 -14.83 12.70
CA ARG A 131 1.50 -13.58 11.95
C ARG A 131 2.04 -13.57 10.51
N ALA A 132 3.13 -14.29 10.25
CA ALA A 132 3.71 -14.43 8.91
C ALA A 132 2.84 -15.25 7.93
N ASN A 133 1.87 -16.03 8.44
CA ASN A 133 0.89 -16.72 7.60
C ASN A 133 -0.26 -15.75 7.25
N PRO A 134 -0.40 -15.35 5.98
CA PRO A 134 -1.41 -14.37 5.57
C PRO A 134 -2.84 -14.84 5.81
N HIS A 135 -3.08 -16.16 5.83
CA HIS A 135 -4.41 -16.71 6.07
C HIS A 135 -4.81 -16.68 7.55
N TYR A 136 -3.84 -16.66 8.47
CA TYR A 136 -4.07 -16.67 9.91
C TYR A 136 -3.96 -15.27 10.54
N ALA A 137 -3.33 -14.31 9.86
CA ALA A 137 -3.08 -12.97 10.40
C ALA A 137 -4.37 -12.27 10.89
N ALA A 138 -5.48 -12.41 10.17
CA ALA A 138 -6.75 -11.78 10.55
C ALA A 138 -7.36 -12.40 11.82
N GLU A 139 -7.22 -13.72 12.00
CA GLU A 139 -7.67 -14.41 13.22
C GLU A 139 -6.79 -14.01 14.41
N LEU A 140 -5.48 -13.97 14.21
CA LEU A 140 -4.53 -13.54 15.24
C LEU A 140 -4.83 -12.12 15.72
N ASP A 141 -5.09 -11.18 14.81
CA ASP A 141 -5.44 -9.80 15.17
C ASP A 141 -6.74 -9.70 15.97
N HIS A 142 -7.70 -10.61 15.74
CA HIS A 142 -8.94 -10.69 16.51
C HIS A 142 -8.73 -11.32 17.89
N ILE A 143 -7.83 -12.30 18.01
CA ILE A 143 -7.46 -12.91 19.29
C ILE A 143 -6.69 -11.93 20.17
N GLU A 144 -5.72 -11.20 19.58
CA GLU A 144 -4.90 -10.23 20.31
C GLU A 144 -5.71 -8.99 20.72
N GLU A 145 -6.61 -8.51 19.87
CA GLU A 145 -7.41 -7.32 20.15
C GLU A 145 -8.85 -7.46 19.61
N PRO A 146 -9.75 -8.13 20.35
CA PRO A 146 -11.11 -8.45 19.86
C PRO A 146 -11.92 -7.23 19.41
N HIS A 147 -11.76 -6.10 20.12
CA HIS A 147 -12.53 -4.87 19.92
C HIS A 147 -11.85 -3.86 18.99
N TRP A 148 -10.83 -4.26 18.21
CA TRP A 148 -10.08 -3.33 17.37
C TRP A 148 -10.98 -2.58 16.37
N ARG A 149 -12.01 -3.24 15.84
CA ARG A 149 -12.97 -2.62 14.90
C ARG A 149 -13.77 -1.51 15.56
N GLU A 150 -14.29 -1.75 16.76
CA GLU A 150 -15.06 -0.77 17.53
C GLU A 150 -14.19 0.45 17.85
N ARG A 151 -12.95 0.22 18.29
CA ARG A 151 -11.99 1.30 18.55
C ARG A 151 -11.69 2.15 17.31
N VAL A 152 -11.53 1.53 16.14
CA VAL A 152 -11.29 2.26 14.87
C VAL A 152 -12.53 3.04 14.42
N MET A 153 -13.73 2.50 14.63
CA MET A 153 -14.99 3.15 14.23
C MET A 153 -15.44 4.24 15.20
N THR A 154 -14.98 4.20 16.46
CA THR A 154 -15.34 5.19 17.47
C THR A 154 -14.78 6.56 17.12
N VAL A 155 -15.68 7.55 16.97
CA VAL A 155 -15.31 8.94 16.69
C VAL A 155 -15.26 9.71 18.02
N PRO A 156 -14.07 10.18 18.46
CA PRO A 156 -13.96 10.90 19.72
C PRO A 156 -14.70 12.23 19.66
N LYS A 157 -15.27 12.64 20.80
CA LYS A 157 -15.94 13.94 20.93
C LYS A 157 -14.92 15.07 20.85
N ALA A 158 -15.39 16.28 20.49
CA ALA A 158 -14.51 17.44 20.38
C ALA A 158 -13.78 17.76 21.71
N THR A 159 -14.45 17.57 22.85
CA THR A 159 -13.91 17.78 24.20
C THR A 159 -12.78 16.80 24.56
N GLU A 160 -12.85 15.57 24.08
CA GLU A 160 -11.81 14.55 24.30
C GLU A 160 -10.62 14.75 23.37
N ARG A 161 -10.88 15.22 22.14
CA ARG A 161 -9.86 15.48 21.13
C ARG A 161 -9.08 16.76 21.40
N PHE A 162 -9.77 17.84 21.75
CA PHE A 162 -9.18 19.13 22.09
C PHE A 162 -9.20 19.28 23.61
N GLN A 163 -8.33 18.52 24.26
CA GLN A 163 -8.15 18.61 25.71
C GLN A 163 -7.70 20.02 26.10
N ASP A 164 -8.07 20.44 27.31
CA ASP A 164 -7.70 21.75 27.85
C ASP A 164 -6.17 21.90 27.88
N PRO A 165 -5.59 22.93 27.23
CA PRO A 165 -4.17 23.25 27.29
C PRO A 165 -3.61 23.36 28.72
N ASN A 166 -4.45 23.68 29.71
CA ASN A 166 -4.06 23.72 31.11
C ASN A 166 -3.58 22.37 31.65
N LEU A 167 -4.06 21.24 31.09
CA LEU A 167 -3.60 19.92 31.49
C LEU A 167 -2.13 19.70 31.13
N LEU A 168 -1.69 20.26 29.99
CA LEU A 168 -0.30 20.23 29.57
C LEU A 168 0.55 21.19 30.40
N SER A 169 0.08 22.42 30.62
CA SER A 169 0.85 23.42 31.38
C SER A 169 1.05 23.03 32.84
N ARG A 170 0.11 22.30 33.43
CA ARG A 170 0.20 21.73 34.79
C ARG A 170 0.96 20.40 34.86
N GLY A 171 1.42 19.86 33.72
CA GLY A 171 2.14 18.59 33.66
C GLY A 171 1.28 17.35 33.93
N LEU A 172 -0.04 17.45 33.84
CA LEU A 172 -0.96 16.31 34.00
C LEU A 172 -0.97 15.39 32.78
N VAL A 173 -0.64 15.94 31.60
CA VAL A 173 -0.53 15.20 30.34
C VAL A 173 0.82 15.52 29.69
N PRO A 174 1.55 14.54 29.14
CA PRO A 174 2.89 14.77 28.58
C PRO A 174 2.88 15.54 27.25
N SER A 175 1.78 15.51 26.51
CA SER A 175 1.68 16.11 25.17
C SER A 175 0.23 16.27 24.70
N LEU A 176 -0.05 17.32 23.91
CA LEU A 176 -1.33 17.51 23.23
C LEU A 176 -1.19 17.25 21.73
N HIS A 177 -2.01 16.34 21.19
CA HIS A 177 -1.98 15.94 19.77
C HIS A 177 -3.37 16.03 19.10
N PRO A 178 -3.98 17.23 19.03
CA PRO A 178 -5.35 17.38 18.54
C PRO A 178 -5.54 16.98 17.07
N LEU A 179 -4.46 16.97 16.28
CA LEU A 179 -4.47 16.56 14.87
C LEU A 179 -4.43 15.04 14.67
N SER A 180 -4.10 14.27 15.70
CA SER A 180 -4.01 12.80 15.65
C SER A 180 -5.39 12.14 15.79
N ARG A 181 -6.31 12.50 14.90
CA ARG A 181 -7.71 12.00 14.90
C ARG A 181 -7.91 10.70 14.12
N TYR A 182 -6.90 10.25 13.39
CA TYR A 182 -7.00 9.11 12.47
C TYR A 182 -6.13 7.97 12.98
N THR A 183 -6.73 6.78 13.02
CA THR A 183 -6.01 5.54 13.34
C THR A 183 -5.43 4.96 12.06
N TYR A 184 -4.12 4.71 12.05
CA TYR A 184 -3.41 4.05 10.94
C TYR A 184 -2.79 2.76 11.45
N GLU A 185 -3.42 1.64 11.15
CA GLU A 185 -3.02 0.29 11.58
C GLU A 185 -3.04 -0.69 10.41
#